data_AF-A0A813E8W4-F1
#
_entry.id   AF-A0A813E8W4-F1
#
_cell.length_a   1.000
_cell.length_b   1.000
_cell.length_c   1.000
_cell.angle_alpha   90.00
_cell.angle_beta   90.00
_cell.angle_gamma   90.00
#
_symmetry.space_group_name_H-M   'P 1'
#
loop_
_entity.id
_entity.type
_entity.pdbx_description
1 polymer ?
#
loop_
_entity_poly.entity_id
_entity_poly.type
_entity_poly.pdbx_seq_one_letter_code
_entity_poly.pdbx_strand_id
1 'polypeptide(L)'
;MYEDYEGATWLADKDIFFFGGNHRVKFYYQKKVHDAKSGAATDYVFVHLDCFRRAGGFYHDTNGEYGDNLFRFGLFAMAALEAPLCLNIGGSTYGDKVLFMANDWQAGLLPVYLAHKFRPHGTYASARCIFVVHNMGYQGTYPWSEDFLSNLCLPESARNDLFHVFPEHMRAWELDKGECINLTKGALITCDRVLTVSKNYAYEITTPEGGFLLQDVCRGKGIYLAGIQNGIEDTWDPSSDKLIAANFDATDLAGKEKCKTFLQEKLGLNQDPSVALIGFVGRLTWQKGIDVLQDGVVDWLLKDEGNGVTGSVQLIFMGNGDANLSEWLKNIEIQYKGRVCGYAGFCPKIERYMMAGCDLLLMPSRYEPCGIPQMVALTYGTLPVVHATGGLKDSVKDARDQDASHTSKSMCISLTVCSVMLVMTGVYCCVSEMCSESAAFVS
;
A
#
# COMPACT_ATOMS: atom_id res chain seq x y z
N MET A 1 -3.40 9.37 20.96
CA MET A 1 -2.60 9.50 19.72
C MET A 1 -1.36 10.37 19.92
N TYR A 2 -1.45 11.61 20.43
CA TYR A 2 -0.27 12.48 20.63
C TYR A 2 0.37 12.41 22.01
N GLU A 3 -0.42 12.06 23.03
CA GLU A 3 0.07 11.56 24.32
C GLU A 3 0.74 10.16 24.17
N ASP A 4 0.57 9.49 23.02
CA ASP A 4 1.23 8.22 22.70
C ASP A 4 2.56 8.41 21.92
N TYR A 5 2.85 9.62 21.41
CA TYR A 5 4.12 9.91 20.75
C TYR A 5 5.07 10.52 21.77
N GLU A 6 5.89 9.66 22.37
CA GLU A 6 6.92 10.05 23.32
C GLU A 6 7.82 11.15 22.74
N GLY A 7 7.90 12.29 23.44
CA GLY A 7 8.72 13.44 23.03
C GLY A 7 8.03 14.46 22.12
N ALA A 8 6.75 14.31 21.79
CA ALA A 8 5.99 15.36 21.11
C ALA A 8 5.57 16.47 22.08
N THR A 9 5.84 17.73 21.74
CA THR A 9 5.52 18.89 22.58
C THR A 9 4.46 19.76 21.91
N TRP A 10 3.55 20.34 22.70
CA TRP A 10 2.62 21.34 22.19
C TRP A 10 3.40 22.52 21.58
N LEU A 11 2.97 23.00 20.40
CA LEU A 11 3.62 24.07 19.67
C LEU A 11 2.75 25.33 19.57
N ALA A 12 1.51 25.19 19.11
CA ALA A 12 0.60 26.31 18.92
C ALA A 12 -0.86 25.84 18.78
N ASP A 13 -1.78 26.79 18.96
CA ASP A 13 -3.20 26.62 18.65
C ASP A 13 -3.61 27.64 17.58
N LYS A 14 -4.53 27.23 16.69
CA LYS A 14 -5.07 28.08 15.63
C LYS A 14 -6.56 27.80 15.45
N ASP A 15 -7.37 28.84 15.43
CA ASP A 15 -8.76 28.72 15.04
C ASP A 15 -8.87 28.79 13.51
N ILE A 16 -9.51 27.79 12.92
CA ILE A 16 -9.76 27.69 11.48
C ILE A 16 -11.27 27.67 11.24
N PHE A 17 -11.77 28.61 10.45
CA PHE A 17 -13.16 28.61 10.01
C PHE A 17 -13.36 27.55 8.92
N PHE A 18 -14.24 26.58 9.17
CA PHE A 18 -14.51 25.44 8.29
C PHE A 18 -15.92 24.89 8.56
N PHE A 19 -16.64 24.45 7.53
CA PHE A 19 -18.02 23.92 7.68
C PHE A 19 -18.94 24.86 8.50
N GLY A 20 -18.86 26.17 8.22
CA GLY A 20 -19.71 27.18 8.87
C GLY A 20 -19.37 27.50 10.33
N GLY A 21 -18.28 26.96 10.89
CA GLY A 21 -17.89 27.18 12.29
C GLY A 21 -16.39 27.36 12.49
N ASN A 22 -15.98 27.90 13.64
CA ASN A 22 -14.57 27.98 14.03
C ASN A 22 -14.15 26.71 14.77
N HIS A 23 -13.07 26.08 14.31
CA HIS A 23 -12.51 24.87 14.90
C HIS A 23 -11.12 25.17 15.44
N ARG A 24 -10.90 24.93 16.73
CA ARG A 24 -9.60 25.07 17.36
C ARG A 24 -8.72 23.88 17.02
N VAL A 25 -7.71 24.11 16.19
CA VAL A 25 -6.71 23.13 15.80
C VAL A 25 -5.48 23.30 16.67
N LYS A 26 -4.99 22.21 17.27
CA LYS A 26 -3.74 22.24 18.05
C LYS A 26 -2.63 21.57 17.24
N PHE A 27 -1.43 22.13 17.30
CA PHE A 27 -0.25 21.60 16.67
C PHE A 27 0.71 21.07 17.73
N TYR A 28 1.17 19.84 17.55
CA TYR A 28 2.26 19.27 18.34
C TYR A 28 3.47 19.06 17.44
N TYR A 29 4.66 19.14 18.03
CA TYR A 29 5.93 19.13 17.33
C TYR A 29 6.87 18.08 17.91
N GLN A 30 7.59 17.40 17.04
CA GLN A 30 8.70 16.53 17.41
C GLN A 30 9.83 16.64 16.38
N LYS A 31 11.06 16.82 16.84
CA LYS A 31 12.24 16.73 15.98
C LYS A 31 12.76 15.30 15.96
N LYS A 32 12.75 14.64 14.81
CA LYS A 32 13.38 13.33 14.65
C LYS A 32 14.74 13.50 13.99
N VAL A 33 15.79 13.10 14.69
CA VAL A 33 17.16 13.07 14.14
C VAL A 33 17.37 11.70 13.52
N HIS A 34 17.68 11.67 12.23
CA HIS A 34 17.95 10.42 11.49
C HIS A 34 19.43 10.06 11.54
N ASP A 35 20.30 11.07 11.49
CA ASP A 35 21.75 10.89 11.65
C ASP A 35 22.33 12.03 12.48
N ALA A 36 22.82 11.67 13.67
CA ALA A 36 23.44 12.62 14.58
C ALA A 36 24.77 13.20 14.05
N LYS A 37 25.46 12.52 13.13
CA LYS A 37 26.73 12.97 12.57
C LYS A 37 26.55 14.01 11.46
N SER A 38 25.63 13.79 10.53
CA SER A 38 25.29 14.78 9.49
C SER A 38 24.36 15.89 9.99
N GLY A 39 23.70 15.68 11.13
CA GLY A 39 22.64 16.57 11.61
C GLY A 39 21.33 16.44 10.82
N ALA A 40 21.21 15.41 9.97
CA ALA A 40 19.99 15.15 9.22
C ALA A 40 18.82 14.90 10.17
N ALA A 41 17.81 15.76 10.08
CA ALA A 41 16.63 15.71 10.93
C ALA A 41 15.38 16.08 10.13
N THR A 42 14.23 15.67 10.65
CA THR A 42 12.92 16.04 10.12
C THR A 42 12.06 16.57 11.26
N ASP A 43 11.38 17.66 10.97
CA ASP A 43 10.39 18.28 11.84
C ASP A 43 9.03 17.63 11.61
N TYR A 44 8.56 16.88 12.61
CA TYR A 44 7.24 16.27 12.60
C TYR A 44 6.25 17.24 13.22
N VAL A 45 5.22 17.59 12.46
CA VAL A 45 4.10 18.40 12.94
C VAL A 45 2.85 17.54 12.92
N PHE A 46 2.22 17.45 14.09
CA PHE A 46 1.01 16.67 14.31
C PHE A 46 -0.19 17.60 14.44
N VAL A 47 -1.19 17.40 13.59
CA VAL A 47 -2.46 18.14 13.61
C VAL A 47 -3.42 17.43 14.54
N HIS A 48 -3.73 18.05 15.68
CA HIS A 48 -4.67 17.53 16.64
C HIS A 48 -6.05 18.16 16.47
N LEU A 49 -7.02 17.28 16.15
CA LEU A 49 -8.45 17.55 16.12
C LEU A 49 -9.15 16.47 16.95
N ASP A 50 -10.18 16.86 17.72
CA ASP A 50 -10.93 15.91 18.54
C ASP A 50 -11.63 14.83 17.71
N CYS A 51 -12.06 15.16 16.49
CA CYS A 51 -12.62 14.20 15.56
C CYS A 51 -11.64 13.09 15.16
N PHE A 52 -10.32 13.27 15.29
CA PHE A 52 -9.35 12.18 15.08
C PHE A 52 -9.20 11.25 16.29
N ARG A 53 -9.71 11.64 17.47
CA ARG A 53 -9.72 10.82 18.69
C ARG A 53 -10.98 9.94 18.73
N ARG A 54 -10.99 8.87 17.94
CA ARG A 54 -12.08 7.90 17.93
C ARG A 54 -11.55 6.46 18.02
N ALA A 55 -12.38 5.57 18.55
CA ALA A 55 -12.13 4.13 18.50
C ALA A 55 -12.41 3.60 17.09
N GLY A 56 -11.72 2.52 16.69
CA GLY A 56 -11.86 1.92 15.37
C GLY A 56 -10.73 2.31 14.40
N GLY A 57 -11.02 2.25 13.10
CA GLY A 57 -10.06 2.59 12.05
C GLY A 57 -9.92 4.10 11.86
N PHE A 58 -8.98 4.52 11.01
CA PHE A 58 -8.84 5.94 10.67
C PHE A 58 -9.93 6.44 9.73
N TYR A 59 -10.43 5.60 8.83
CA TYR A 59 -11.35 6.00 7.76
C TYR A 59 -12.74 5.38 7.87
N HIS A 60 -12.83 4.23 8.53
CA HIS A 60 -14.04 3.42 8.63
C HIS A 60 -14.08 2.67 9.96
N ASP A 61 -15.29 2.23 10.34
CA ASP A 61 -15.51 1.25 11.39
C ASP A 61 -16.21 0.01 10.81
N THR A 62 -16.87 -0.78 11.66
CA THR A 62 -17.64 -1.97 11.25
C THR A 62 -18.89 -1.63 10.43
N ASN A 63 -19.36 -0.38 10.47
CA ASN A 63 -20.54 0.12 9.76
C ASN A 63 -20.20 0.82 8.43
N GLY A 64 -18.91 0.91 8.08
CA GLY A 64 -18.43 1.51 6.84
C GLY A 64 -17.63 2.80 7.06
N GLU A 65 -17.47 3.56 5.97
CA GLU A 65 -16.71 4.82 6.00
C GLU A 65 -17.39 5.85 6.91
N TYR A 66 -16.59 6.59 7.70
CA TYR A 66 -17.14 7.66 8.51
C TYR A 66 -17.67 8.80 7.63
N GLY A 67 -18.94 9.16 7.83
CA GLY A 67 -19.58 10.24 7.07
C GLY A 67 -18.94 11.63 7.23
N ASP A 68 -18.11 11.83 8.26
CA ASP A 68 -17.39 13.07 8.51
C ASP A 68 -15.97 13.10 7.91
N ASN A 69 -15.58 12.11 7.10
CA ASN A 69 -14.24 12.07 6.49
C ASN A 69 -13.94 13.32 5.65
N LEU A 70 -14.90 13.79 4.84
CA LEU A 70 -14.73 15.02 4.06
C LEU A 70 -14.40 16.22 4.96
N PHE A 71 -15.09 16.36 6.09
CA PHE A 71 -14.82 17.40 7.08
C PHE A 71 -13.42 17.24 7.69
N ARG A 72 -13.09 16.04 8.16
CA ARG A 72 -11.83 15.75 8.85
C ARG A 72 -10.61 16.02 7.98
N PHE A 73 -10.62 15.49 6.75
CA PHE A 73 -9.49 15.60 5.82
C PHE A 73 -9.45 16.97 5.14
N GLY A 74 -10.60 17.62 4.95
CA GLY A 74 -10.65 19.03 4.56
C GLY A 74 -10.04 19.98 5.60
N LEU A 75 -10.38 19.79 6.88
CA LEU A 75 -9.81 20.58 7.98
C LEU A 75 -8.32 20.29 8.17
N PHE A 76 -7.90 19.03 8.01
CA PHE A 76 -6.49 18.65 7.98
C PHE A 76 -5.72 19.36 6.87
N ALA A 77 -6.25 19.39 5.64
CA ALA A 77 -5.61 20.09 4.52
C ALA A 77 -5.49 21.60 4.77
N MET A 78 -6.52 22.24 5.35
CA MET A 78 -6.46 23.65 5.78
C MET A 78 -5.40 23.87 6.86
N ALA A 79 -5.35 23.01 7.88
CA ALA A 79 -4.36 23.09 8.96
C ALA A 79 -2.92 22.91 8.44
N ALA A 80 -2.72 21.99 7.49
CA ALA A 80 -1.43 21.78 6.83
C ALA A 80 -0.98 22.99 6.00
N LEU A 81 -1.92 23.78 5.45
CA LEU A 81 -1.63 25.04 4.76
C LEU A 81 -1.41 26.22 5.72
N GLU A 82 -1.96 26.19 6.93
CA GLU A 82 -1.66 27.21 7.95
C GLU A 82 -0.29 26.95 8.60
N ALA A 83 0.10 25.68 8.75
CA ALA A 83 1.29 25.29 9.49
C ALA A 83 2.59 26.01 9.05
N PRO A 84 2.97 26.05 7.76
CA PRO A 84 4.16 26.78 7.32
C PRO A 84 4.11 28.29 7.58
N LEU A 85 2.91 28.88 7.64
CA LEU A 85 2.72 30.32 7.81
C LEU A 85 2.78 30.77 9.27
N CYS A 86 2.36 29.92 10.21
CA CYS A 86 2.17 30.33 11.60
C CYS A 86 3.02 29.59 12.65
N LEU A 87 3.55 28.40 12.32
CA LEU A 87 4.31 27.61 13.30
C LEU A 87 5.78 28.06 13.33
N ASN A 88 6.22 28.52 14.50
CA ASN A 88 7.62 28.84 14.74
C ASN A 88 8.39 27.55 15.08
N ILE A 89 9.13 27.02 14.12
CA ILE A 89 9.95 25.82 14.29
C ILE A 89 11.40 26.24 14.06
N GLY A 90 12.23 26.12 15.10
CA GLY A 90 13.64 26.51 15.00
C GLY A 90 13.91 28.01 14.95
N GLY A 91 12.96 28.85 15.39
CA GLY A 91 13.13 30.31 15.53
C GLY A 91 12.39 31.14 14.48
N SER A 92 11.88 30.52 13.41
CA SER A 92 11.07 31.19 12.38
C SER A 92 9.97 30.27 11.83
N THR A 93 9.06 30.84 11.05
CA THR A 93 8.11 30.04 10.25
C THR A 93 8.79 29.54 8.97
N TYR A 94 8.24 28.51 8.34
CA TYR A 94 8.71 28.04 7.03
C TYR A 94 8.34 29.04 5.91
N GLY A 95 7.29 29.82 6.12
CA GLY A 95 6.80 30.82 5.17
C GLY A 95 6.02 30.20 4.01
N ASP A 96 5.88 30.99 2.95
CA ASP A 96 5.03 30.68 1.79
C ASP A 96 5.81 30.17 0.56
N LYS A 97 7.14 30.06 0.68
CA LYS A 97 8.03 29.50 -0.35
C LYS A 97 8.38 28.05 -0.02
N VAL A 98 7.38 27.18 -0.15
CA VAL A 98 7.47 25.76 0.23
C VAL A 98 7.03 24.83 -0.91
N LEU A 99 7.49 23.59 -0.84
CA LEU A 99 7.01 22.50 -1.68
C LEU A 99 6.11 21.59 -0.84
N PHE A 100 4.85 21.47 -1.23
CA PHE A 100 3.93 20.52 -0.64
C PHE A 100 4.00 19.18 -1.36
N MET A 101 4.00 18.10 -0.59
CA MET A 101 3.77 16.74 -1.09
C MET A 101 2.49 16.20 -0.47
N ALA A 102 1.39 16.28 -1.22
CA ALA A 102 0.07 15.86 -0.79
C ALA A 102 -0.12 14.37 -1.16
N ASN A 103 -0.29 13.52 -0.16
CA ASN A 103 -0.40 12.07 -0.36
C ASN A 103 -1.87 11.65 -0.33
N ASP A 104 -2.33 11.07 -1.45
CA ASP A 104 -3.67 10.53 -1.67
C ASP A 104 -4.83 11.51 -1.36
N TRP A 105 -6.06 11.01 -1.45
CA TRP A 105 -7.28 11.80 -1.30
C TRP A 105 -7.38 12.53 0.04
N GLN A 106 -6.75 12.01 1.10
CA GLN A 106 -6.71 12.58 2.45
C GLN A 106 -6.07 13.97 2.46
N ALA A 107 -5.11 14.22 1.56
CA ALA A 107 -4.51 15.54 1.35
C ALA A 107 -4.95 16.17 0.01
N GLY A 108 -5.91 15.58 -0.69
CA GLY A 108 -6.31 15.97 -2.05
C GLY A 108 -6.87 17.39 -2.16
N LEU A 109 -7.45 17.94 -1.09
CA LEU A 109 -7.93 19.32 -1.07
C LEU A 109 -6.80 20.35 -0.99
N LEU A 110 -5.59 19.97 -0.55
CA LEU A 110 -4.47 20.89 -0.39
C LEU A 110 -4.11 21.64 -1.70
N PRO A 111 -3.84 20.96 -2.84
CA PRO A 111 -3.59 21.66 -4.11
C PRO A 111 -4.78 22.49 -4.61
N VAL A 112 -6.02 22.08 -4.29
CA VAL A 112 -7.22 22.84 -4.65
C VAL A 112 -7.28 24.16 -3.88
N TYR A 113 -7.01 24.14 -2.57
CA TYR A 113 -6.89 25.36 -1.77
C TYR A 113 -5.74 26.24 -2.24
N LEU A 114 -4.57 25.67 -2.55
CA LEU A 114 -3.46 26.45 -3.10
C LEU A 114 -3.89 27.21 -4.36
N ALA A 115 -4.52 26.51 -5.32
CA ALA A 115 -4.91 27.08 -6.60
C ALA A 115 -6.03 28.14 -6.48
N HIS A 116 -7.08 27.84 -5.71
CA HIS A 116 -8.30 28.65 -5.72
C HIS A 116 -8.43 29.61 -4.54
N LYS A 117 -7.84 29.30 -3.39
CA LYS A 117 -8.02 30.07 -2.15
C LYS A 117 -6.81 30.91 -1.79
N PHE A 118 -5.59 30.38 -1.87
CA PHE A 118 -4.40 31.10 -1.39
C PHE A 118 -3.71 31.92 -2.47
N ARG A 119 -3.37 31.30 -3.61
CA ARG A 119 -2.62 31.97 -4.70
C ARG A 119 -3.31 33.23 -5.25
N PRO A 120 -4.65 33.26 -5.46
CA PRO A 120 -5.33 34.48 -5.94
C PRO A 120 -5.23 35.67 -4.99
N HIS A 121 -4.91 35.44 -3.71
CA HIS A 121 -4.73 36.47 -2.69
C HIS A 121 -3.25 36.73 -2.35
N GLY A 122 -2.32 36.26 -3.19
CA GLY A 122 -0.88 36.54 -3.06
C GLY A 122 -0.14 35.66 -2.06
N THR A 123 -0.82 34.82 -1.29
CA THR A 123 -0.19 33.83 -0.40
C THR A 123 0.17 32.58 -1.19
N TYR A 124 1.33 31.97 -0.92
CA TYR A 124 1.80 30.76 -1.61
C TYR A 124 2.01 30.94 -3.13
N ALA A 125 2.24 32.17 -3.60
CA ALA A 125 2.43 32.47 -5.03
C ALA A 125 3.60 31.68 -5.65
N SER A 126 4.66 31.44 -4.86
CA SER A 126 5.83 30.67 -5.29
C SER A 126 5.80 29.19 -4.88
N ALA A 127 4.84 28.78 -4.04
CA ALA A 127 4.74 27.41 -3.59
C ALA A 127 4.34 26.46 -4.73
N ARG A 128 4.79 25.21 -4.63
CA ARG A 128 4.44 24.14 -5.55
C ARG A 128 3.85 22.96 -4.80
N CYS A 129 3.07 22.14 -5.48
CA CYS A 129 2.47 20.94 -4.94
C CYS A 129 2.70 19.74 -5.85
N ILE A 130 3.30 18.70 -5.29
CA ILE A 130 3.33 17.36 -5.86
C ILE A 130 2.18 16.59 -5.22
N PHE A 131 1.29 16.05 -6.04
CA PHE A 131 0.27 15.12 -5.58
C PHE A 131 0.76 13.69 -5.79
N VAL A 132 0.83 12.91 -4.71
CA VAL A 132 1.30 11.53 -4.72
C VAL A 132 0.10 10.60 -4.65
N VAL A 133 -0.07 9.78 -5.68
CA VAL A 133 -1.14 8.77 -5.75
C VAL A 133 -0.55 7.40 -5.46
N HIS A 134 -0.91 6.80 -4.33
CA HIS A 134 -0.54 5.43 -3.99
C HIS A 134 -1.59 4.42 -4.40
N ASN A 135 -2.86 4.82 -4.56
CA ASN A 135 -3.91 3.92 -5.01
C ASN A 135 -5.08 4.69 -5.62
N MET A 136 -5.22 4.61 -6.93
CA MET A 136 -6.29 5.27 -7.69
C MET A 136 -7.70 4.73 -7.37
N GLY A 137 -7.81 3.56 -6.74
CA GLY A 137 -9.08 3.00 -6.29
C GLY A 137 -9.71 3.72 -5.10
N TYR A 138 -8.94 4.55 -4.37
CA TYR A 138 -9.44 5.33 -3.23
C TYR A 138 -9.37 6.82 -3.54
N GLN A 139 -10.49 7.41 -3.95
CA GLN A 139 -10.49 8.75 -4.51
C GLN A 139 -11.01 9.86 -3.58
N GLY A 140 -11.59 9.50 -2.43
CA GLY A 140 -12.29 10.45 -1.57
C GLY A 140 -13.49 11.05 -2.29
N THR A 141 -14.46 10.20 -2.65
CA THR A 141 -15.67 10.59 -3.35
C THR A 141 -16.83 10.78 -2.37
N TYR A 142 -17.48 11.93 -2.41
CA TYR A 142 -18.59 12.26 -1.52
C TYR A 142 -19.82 12.71 -2.30
N PRO A 143 -21.05 12.45 -1.83
CA PRO A 143 -22.26 12.93 -2.49
C PRO A 143 -22.22 14.44 -2.74
N TRP A 144 -22.70 14.85 -3.91
CA TRP A 144 -22.82 16.27 -4.22
C TRP A 144 -23.85 16.96 -3.31
N SER A 145 -23.53 18.19 -2.88
CA SER A 145 -24.49 19.10 -2.25
C SER A 145 -24.16 20.52 -2.67
N GLU A 146 -25.15 21.40 -2.82
CA GLU A 146 -24.88 22.79 -3.26
C GLU A 146 -24.06 23.59 -2.22
N ASP A 147 -24.16 23.23 -0.94
CA ASP A 147 -23.42 23.88 0.15
C ASP A 147 -21.97 23.38 0.29
N PHE A 148 -21.49 22.49 -0.58
CA PHE A 148 -20.15 21.91 -0.38
C PHE A 148 -19.03 22.95 -0.47
N LEU A 149 -19.12 23.93 -1.37
CA LEU A 149 -18.10 24.97 -1.51
C LEU A 149 -18.04 25.86 -0.27
N SER A 150 -19.20 26.26 0.25
CA SER A 150 -19.26 27.07 1.48
C SER A 150 -18.75 26.27 2.67
N ASN A 151 -19.12 24.99 2.79
CA ASN A 151 -18.62 24.09 3.82
C ASN A 151 -17.10 23.90 3.76
N LEU A 152 -16.56 23.70 2.55
CA LEU A 152 -15.11 23.59 2.32
C LEU A 152 -14.41 24.95 2.28
N CYS A 153 -15.13 26.06 2.43
CA CYS A 153 -14.59 27.41 2.33
C CYS A 153 -13.77 27.62 1.03
N LEU A 154 -14.30 27.13 -0.08
CA LEU A 154 -13.77 27.25 -1.45
C LEU A 154 -14.63 28.23 -2.28
N PRO A 155 -14.03 28.97 -3.21
CA PRO A 155 -14.78 29.81 -4.15
C PRO A 155 -15.42 28.97 -5.28
N GLU A 156 -16.36 29.58 -5.99
CA GLU A 156 -17.05 28.98 -7.15
C GLU A 156 -16.10 28.48 -8.25
N SER A 157 -14.92 29.09 -8.39
CA SER A 157 -13.91 28.66 -9.36
C SER A 157 -13.41 27.23 -9.14
N ALA A 158 -13.53 26.69 -7.92
CA ALA A 158 -13.13 25.32 -7.60
C ALA A 158 -14.18 24.26 -7.99
N ARG A 159 -15.40 24.68 -8.35
CA ARG A 159 -16.55 23.78 -8.57
C ARG A 159 -16.25 22.70 -9.59
N ASN A 160 -15.78 23.10 -10.77
CA ASN A 160 -15.56 22.19 -11.90
C ASN A 160 -14.39 21.23 -11.67
N ASP A 161 -13.39 21.62 -10.88
CA ASP A 161 -12.23 20.78 -10.59
C ASP A 161 -12.63 19.62 -9.68
N LEU A 162 -13.51 19.86 -8.71
CA LEU A 162 -13.99 18.87 -7.76
C LEU A 162 -15.20 18.05 -8.25
N PHE A 163 -16.08 18.66 -9.04
CA PHE A 163 -17.31 18.01 -9.50
C PHE A 163 -17.02 16.82 -10.41
N HIS A 164 -17.64 15.68 -10.15
CA HIS A 164 -17.53 14.48 -10.97
C HIS A 164 -18.91 13.82 -11.09
N VAL A 165 -19.12 13.13 -12.22
CA VAL A 165 -20.36 12.41 -12.49
C VAL A 165 -20.02 10.98 -12.85
N PHE A 166 -20.55 10.04 -12.06
CA PHE A 166 -20.44 8.61 -12.37
C PHE A 166 -21.23 8.27 -13.64
N PRO A 167 -20.71 7.36 -14.48
CA PRO A 167 -21.40 6.91 -15.67
C PRO A 167 -22.70 6.18 -15.32
N GLU A 168 -23.66 6.17 -16.24
CA GLU A 168 -25.03 5.72 -15.97
C GLU A 168 -25.12 4.30 -15.38
N HIS A 169 -24.29 3.37 -15.89
CA HIS A 169 -24.26 1.99 -15.43
C HIS A 169 -23.66 1.78 -14.02
N MET A 170 -23.06 2.82 -13.42
CA MET A 170 -22.53 2.82 -12.05
C MET A 170 -23.41 3.56 -11.05
N ARG A 171 -24.56 4.07 -11.49
CA ARG A 171 -25.51 4.79 -10.63
C ARG A 171 -26.27 3.83 -9.73
N ALA A 172 -26.53 4.25 -8.50
CA ALA A 172 -27.07 3.37 -7.47
C ALA A 172 -28.56 3.04 -7.65
N TRP A 173 -29.34 3.92 -8.29
CA TRP A 173 -30.80 3.78 -8.47
C TRP A 173 -31.31 4.76 -9.56
N GLU A 174 -32.56 4.62 -9.99
CA GLU A 174 -33.10 5.25 -11.21
C GLU A 174 -33.02 6.79 -11.29
N LEU A 175 -33.13 7.52 -10.16
CA LEU A 175 -33.00 8.99 -10.15
C LEU A 175 -31.66 9.47 -9.56
N ASP A 176 -30.73 8.55 -9.31
CA ASP A 176 -29.36 8.92 -8.98
C ASP A 176 -28.75 9.65 -10.19
N LYS A 177 -28.30 10.89 -10.00
CA LYS A 177 -27.62 11.65 -11.06
C LYS A 177 -26.15 11.25 -11.20
N GLY A 178 -25.61 10.48 -10.24
CA GLY A 178 -24.21 10.13 -10.15
C GLY A 178 -23.30 11.30 -9.78
N GLU A 179 -23.88 12.42 -9.33
CA GLU A 179 -23.17 13.66 -9.01
C GLU A 179 -22.42 13.52 -7.69
N CYS A 180 -21.12 13.77 -7.71
CA CYS A 180 -20.26 13.68 -6.55
C CYS A 180 -19.14 14.73 -6.57
N ILE A 181 -18.54 14.90 -5.40
CA ILE A 181 -17.29 15.62 -5.19
C ILE A 181 -16.19 14.55 -5.22
N ASN A 182 -15.13 14.78 -5.99
CA ASN A 182 -13.99 13.87 -6.08
C ASN A 182 -12.70 14.60 -5.71
N LEU A 183 -12.16 14.32 -4.51
CA LEU A 183 -10.99 15.02 -3.99
C LEU A 183 -9.73 14.71 -4.79
N THR A 184 -9.58 13.46 -5.25
CA THR A 184 -8.44 13.05 -6.09
C THR A 184 -8.48 13.71 -7.45
N LYS A 185 -9.65 13.83 -8.08
CA LYS A 185 -9.82 14.59 -9.33
C LYS A 185 -9.40 16.06 -9.15
N GLY A 186 -9.89 16.71 -8.11
CA GLY A 186 -9.52 18.10 -7.81
C GLY A 186 -8.01 18.25 -7.62
N ALA A 187 -7.40 17.32 -6.88
CA ALA A 187 -5.96 17.29 -6.65
C ALA A 187 -5.16 17.09 -7.93
N LEU A 188 -5.55 16.11 -8.73
CA LEU A 188 -4.94 15.85 -10.03
C LEU A 188 -5.02 17.12 -10.87
N ILE A 189 -6.18 17.74 -11.06
CA ILE A 189 -6.29 18.93 -11.91
C ILE A 189 -5.38 20.08 -11.41
N THR A 190 -5.40 20.38 -10.11
CA THR A 190 -4.79 21.60 -9.55
C THR A 190 -3.32 21.50 -9.14
N CYS A 191 -2.76 20.29 -8.98
CA CYS A 191 -1.36 20.10 -8.61
C CYS A 191 -0.37 20.40 -9.76
N ASP A 192 0.87 20.72 -9.39
CA ASP A 192 1.95 21.05 -10.33
C ASP A 192 2.60 19.78 -10.93
N ARG A 193 2.69 18.69 -10.16
CA ARG A 193 3.21 17.38 -10.57
C ARG A 193 2.40 16.27 -9.93
N VAL A 194 2.32 15.14 -10.61
CA VAL A 194 1.78 13.90 -10.05
C VAL A 194 2.91 12.88 -9.95
N LEU A 195 3.09 12.32 -8.76
CA LEU A 195 3.94 11.16 -8.55
C LEU A 195 3.08 9.95 -8.21
N THR A 196 3.53 8.79 -8.64
CA THR A 196 2.93 7.53 -8.24
C THR A 196 4.02 6.49 -8.00
N VAL A 197 3.60 5.34 -7.47
CA VAL A 197 4.45 4.37 -6.77
C VAL A 197 5.30 3.46 -7.66
N SER A 198 5.15 3.53 -8.98
CA SER A 198 5.98 2.80 -9.94
C SER A 198 5.81 3.34 -11.36
N LYS A 199 6.77 3.05 -12.25
CA LYS A 199 6.72 3.51 -13.65
C LYS A 199 5.56 2.85 -14.41
N ASN A 200 5.38 1.55 -14.22
CA ASN A 200 4.27 0.82 -14.82
C ASN A 200 2.92 1.27 -14.25
N TYR A 201 2.84 1.56 -12.94
CA TYR A 201 1.60 2.07 -12.35
C TYR A 201 1.25 3.48 -12.86
N ALA A 202 2.24 4.32 -13.16
CA ALA A 202 2.02 5.60 -13.84
C ALA A 202 1.37 5.45 -15.22
N TYR A 203 1.66 4.34 -15.93
CA TYR A 203 0.95 3.99 -17.16
C TYR A 203 -0.45 3.43 -16.86
N GLU A 204 -0.58 2.51 -15.91
CA GLU A 204 -1.86 1.86 -15.60
C GLU A 204 -2.96 2.84 -15.18
N ILE A 205 -2.64 3.87 -14.40
CA ILE A 205 -3.64 4.89 -14.01
C ILE A 205 -4.13 5.75 -15.19
N THR A 206 -3.49 5.62 -16.36
CA THR A 206 -3.92 6.26 -17.60
C THR A 206 -4.82 5.38 -18.47
N THR A 207 -5.03 4.10 -18.10
CA THR A 207 -5.96 3.19 -18.76
C THR A 207 -7.32 3.18 -18.07
N PRO A 208 -8.42 2.81 -18.75
CA PRO A 208 -9.74 2.71 -18.12
C PRO A 208 -9.78 1.78 -16.89
N GLU A 209 -9.02 0.68 -16.93
CA GLU A 209 -9.00 -0.34 -15.88
C GLU A 209 -8.26 0.14 -14.62
N GLY A 210 -7.15 0.87 -14.79
CA GLY A 210 -6.32 1.35 -13.68
C GLY A 210 -6.61 2.79 -13.23
N GLY A 211 -7.27 3.58 -14.08
CA GLY A 211 -7.56 4.99 -13.83
C GLY A 211 -8.84 5.26 -13.05
N PHE A 212 -9.70 4.24 -12.86
CA PHE A 212 -10.94 4.34 -12.08
C PHE A 212 -11.76 5.62 -12.42
N LEU A 213 -12.09 5.80 -13.70
CA LEU A 213 -12.80 6.97 -14.26
C LEU A 213 -12.00 8.28 -14.32
N LEU A 214 -10.77 8.33 -13.80
CA LEU A 214 -9.86 9.48 -13.87
C LEU A 214 -8.73 9.29 -14.89
N GLN A 215 -8.80 8.26 -15.74
CA GLN A 215 -7.78 7.94 -16.74
C GLN A 215 -7.47 9.11 -17.68
N ASP A 216 -8.49 9.87 -18.10
CA ASP A 216 -8.31 11.00 -19.02
C ASP A 216 -7.67 12.21 -18.31
N VAL A 217 -7.98 12.40 -17.03
CA VAL A 217 -7.33 13.42 -16.19
C VAL A 217 -5.84 13.08 -16.01
N CYS A 218 -5.53 11.80 -15.79
CA CYS A 218 -4.16 11.32 -15.68
C CYS A 218 -3.40 11.45 -17.01
N ARG A 219 -4.02 11.06 -18.15
CA ARG A 219 -3.41 11.26 -19.48
C ARG A 219 -3.14 12.73 -19.76
N GLY A 220 -4.05 13.63 -19.36
CA GLY A 220 -3.88 15.07 -19.49
C GLY A 220 -2.66 15.64 -18.76
N LYS A 221 -2.10 14.93 -17.76
CA LYS A 221 -0.86 15.36 -17.10
C LYS A 221 0.39 15.13 -17.94
N GLY A 222 0.39 14.17 -18.87
CA GLY A 222 1.53 13.90 -19.74
C GLY A 222 2.86 13.86 -18.98
N ILE A 223 3.81 14.73 -19.36
CA ILE A 223 5.16 14.80 -18.75
C ILE A 223 5.18 15.21 -17.27
N TYR A 224 4.05 15.67 -16.71
CA TYR A 224 3.91 16.04 -15.30
C TYR A 224 3.53 14.86 -14.41
N LEU A 225 3.22 13.69 -14.99
CA LEU A 225 2.99 12.43 -14.28
C LEU A 225 4.25 11.56 -14.37
N ALA A 226 4.74 11.09 -13.22
CA ALA A 226 5.87 10.16 -13.17
C ALA A 226 5.70 9.10 -12.10
N GLY A 227 6.27 7.93 -12.34
CA GLY A 227 6.35 6.83 -11.39
C GLY A 227 7.71 6.75 -10.72
N ILE A 228 7.74 6.77 -9.38
CA ILE A 228 8.94 6.53 -8.57
C ILE A 228 8.69 5.26 -7.77
N GLN A 229 9.55 4.26 -7.97
CA GLN A 229 9.45 3.00 -7.25
C GLN A 229 9.66 3.22 -5.75
N ASN A 230 8.78 2.64 -4.95
CA ASN A 230 8.92 2.67 -3.50
C ASN A 230 10.22 1.97 -3.06
N GLY A 231 10.73 2.37 -1.90
CA GLY A 231 11.80 1.67 -1.18
C GLY A 231 11.27 0.91 0.03
N ILE A 232 12.13 0.09 0.63
CA ILE A 232 11.91 -0.54 1.93
C ILE A 232 12.92 0.01 2.93
N GLU A 233 12.59 -0.03 4.21
CA GLU A 233 13.50 0.41 5.28
C GLU A 233 14.65 -0.59 5.47
N ASP A 234 15.85 -0.10 5.78
CA ASP A 234 17.04 -0.92 6.05
C ASP A 234 16.88 -1.92 7.20
N THR A 235 15.85 -1.76 8.04
CA THR A 235 15.51 -2.71 9.10
C THR A 235 15.07 -4.07 8.55
N TRP A 236 14.66 -4.15 7.28
CA TRP A 236 14.34 -5.39 6.58
C TRP A 236 15.61 -6.05 6.05
N ASP A 237 16.42 -6.60 6.94
CA ASP A 237 17.70 -7.24 6.62
C ASP A 237 17.84 -8.58 7.38
N PRO A 238 17.81 -9.74 6.70
CA PRO A 238 17.91 -11.04 7.37
C PRO A 238 19.24 -11.24 8.11
N SER A 239 20.29 -10.49 7.77
CA SER A 239 21.59 -10.63 8.42
C SER A 239 21.65 -9.98 9.81
N SER A 240 20.74 -9.05 10.10
CA SER A 240 20.74 -8.26 11.33
C SER A 240 19.36 -8.14 12.03
N ASP A 241 18.30 -8.66 11.40
CA ASP A 241 16.95 -8.64 11.96
C ASP A 241 16.86 -9.45 13.26
N LYS A 242 16.54 -8.76 14.36
CA LYS A 242 16.45 -9.36 15.71
C LYS A 242 15.12 -10.07 15.96
N LEU A 243 14.16 -9.94 15.05
CA LEU A 243 12.85 -10.57 15.20
C LEU A 243 12.85 -12.01 14.70
N ILE A 244 13.72 -12.37 13.76
CA ILE A 244 13.74 -13.71 13.17
C ILE A 244 14.51 -14.71 14.05
N ALA A 245 14.21 -16.00 13.88
CA ALA A 245 14.74 -17.05 14.75
C ALA A 245 16.25 -17.25 14.61
N ALA A 246 16.79 -17.03 13.41
CA ALA A 246 18.21 -17.06 13.12
C ALA A 246 18.53 -16.13 11.95
N ASN A 247 19.60 -15.34 12.08
CA ASN A 247 20.08 -14.52 10.98
C ASN A 247 20.72 -15.37 9.87
N PHE A 248 20.63 -14.88 8.65
CA PHE A 248 21.19 -15.49 7.45
C PHE A 248 21.48 -14.43 6.40
N ASP A 249 22.22 -14.80 5.37
CA ASP A 249 22.49 -13.91 4.24
C ASP A 249 22.55 -14.70 2.92
N ALA A 250 22.87 -13.99 1.83
CA ALA A 250 22.92 -14.60 0.50
C ALA A 250 24.05 -15.64 0.30
N THR A 251 24.97 -15.77 1.25
CA THR A 251 26.09 -16.73 1.23
C THR A 251 25.86 -17.93 2.14
N ASP A 252 25.09 -17.77 3.22
CA ASP A 252 24.70 -18.85 4.13
C ASP A 252 23.20 -18.78 4.46
N LEU A 253 22.44 -19.74 3.92
CA LEU A 253 20.99 -19.86 4.11
C LEU A 253 20.60 -20.79 5.26
N ALA A 254 21.54 -21.34 6.04
CA ALA A 254 21.21 -22.26 7.14
C ALA A 254 20.31 -21.61 8.21
N GLY A 255 20.40 -20.29 8.40
CA GLY A 255 19.48 -19.55 9.28
C GLY A 255 18.03 -19.52 8.75
N LYS A 256 17.84 -19.59 7.42
CA LYS A 256 16.51 -19.61 6.80
C LYS A 256 15.74 -20.90 7.14
N GLU A 257 16.41 -22.05 7.09
CA GLU A 257 15.81 -23.34 7.48
C GLU A 257 15.32 -23.32 8.94
N LYS A 258 16.11 -22.74 9.85
CA LYS A 258 15.71 -22.56 11.25
C LYS A 258 14.49 -21.64 11.37
N CYS A 259 14.43 -20.57 10.57
CA CYS A 259 13.27 -19.68 10.52
C CYS A 259 12.00 -20.41 10.03
N LYS A 260 12.13 -21.30 9.03
CA LYS A 260 11.03 -22.13 8.53
C LYS A 260 10.50 -23.08 9.61
N THR A 261 11.37 -23.84 10.27
CA THR A 261 10.96 -24.74 11.37
C THR A 261 10.30 -23.97 12.51
N PHE A 262 10.87 -22.83 12.90
CA PHE A 262 10.30 -21.97 13.93
C PHE A 262 8.90 -21.46 13.53
N LEU A 263 8.72 -21.03 12.28
CA LEU A 263 7.44 -20.55 11.79
C LEU A 263 6.38 -21.66 11.77
N GLN A 264 6.75 -22.87 11.32
CA GLN A 264 5.88 -24.05 11.34
C GLN A 264 5.41 -24.36 12.77
N GLU A 265 6.35 -24.45 13.71
CA GLU A 265 6.05 -24.67 15.13
C GLU A 265 5.12 -23.58 15.69
N LYS A 266 5.46 -22.30 15.41
CA LYS A 266 4.74 -21.15 15.94
C LYS A 266 3.28 -21.09 15.50
N LEU A 267 3.00 -21.54 14.28
CA LEU A 267 1.66 -21.53 13.67
C LEU A 267 0.94 -22.90 13.78
N GLY A 268 1.54 -23.88 14.45
CA GLY A 268 0.93 -25.21 14.61
C GLY A 268 0.87 -26.02 13.32
N LEU A 269 1.73 -25.73 12.35
CA LEU A 269 1.95 -26.54 11.16
C LEU A 269 2.87 -27.72 11.49
N ASN A 270 2.77 -28.79 10.71
CA ASN A 270 3.70 -29.92 10.83
C ASN A 270 5.12 -29.45 10.49
N GLN A 271 6.08 -29.72 11.36
CA GLN A 271 7.47 -29.36 11.10
C GLN A 271 8.05 -30.32 10.06
N ASP A 272 8.31 -29.82 8.86
CA ASP A 272 8.88 -30.58 7.76
C ASP A 272 9.72 -29.64 6.90
N PRO A 273 11.05 -29.84 6.81
CA PRO A 273 11.92 -28.99 6.00
C PRO A 273 11.70 -29.17 4.50
N SER A 274 11.18 -30.33 4.07
CA SER A 274 11.07 -30.72 2.66
C SER A 274 9.81 -30.19 1.95
N VAL A 275 8.75 -29.84 2.71
CA VAL A 275 7.51 -29.30 2.13
C VAL A 275 7.69 -27.83 1.76
N ALA A 276 7.10 -27.39 0.64
CA ALA A 276 7.11 -25.99 0.27
C ALA A 276 6.18 -25.19 1.20
N LEU A 277 6.71 -24.16 1.87
CA LEU A 277 5.93 -23.25 2.71
C LEU A 277 5.59 -21.97 1.95
N ILE A 278 4.31 -21.77 1.66
CA ILE A 278 3.81 -20.66 0.84
C ILE A 278 3.01 -19.70 1.72
N GLY A 279 3.40 -18.43 1.74
CA GLY A 279 2.71 -17.38 2.49
C GLY A 279 1.87 -16.47 1.60
N PHE A 280 0.76 -15.98 2.13
CA PHE A 280 0.02 -14.83 1.63
C PHE A 280 -0.14 -13.83 2.78
N VAL A 281 0.20 -12.56 2.54
CA VAL A 281 -0.04 -11.47 3.49
C VAL A 281 -0.70 -10.29 2.78
N GLY A 282 -1.84 -9.83 3.31
CA GLY A 282 -2.53 -8.69 2.73
C GLY A 282 -3.95 -8.50 3.21
N ARG A 283 -4.67 -7.57 2.60
CA ARG A 283 -6.09 -7.40 2.86
C ARG A 283 -6.89 -8.52 2.22
N LEU A 284 -7.91 -9.02 2.90
CA LEU A 284 -8.83 -10.02 2.37
C LEU A 284 -9.90 -9.32 1.53
N THR A 285 -9.56 -9.05 0.27
CA THR A 285 -10.45 -8.37 -0.69
C THR A 285 -10.29 -8.98 -2.07
N TRP A 286 -11.31 -8.78 -2.92
CA TRP A 286 -11.26 -9.14 -4.34
C TRP A 286 -10.05 -8.54 -5.07
N GLN A 287 -9.62 -7.33 -4.69
CA GLN A 287 -8.43 -6.69 -5.24
C GLN A 287 -7.15 -7.52 -5.05
N LYS A 288 -7.04 -8.26 -3.95
CA LYS A 288 -5.87 -9.09 -3.61
C LYS A 288 -5.95 -10.52 -4.16
N GLY A 289 -7.01 -10.86 -4.91
CA GLY A 289 -7.11 -12.14 -5.61
C GLY A 289 -7.39 -13.35 -4.72
N ILE A 290 -7.88 -13.15 -3.49
CA ILE A 290 -8.18 -14.26 -2.55
C ILE A 290 -9.29 -15.16 -3.08
N ASP A 291 -10.26 -14.60 -3.80
CA ASP A 291 -11.32 -15.36 -4.46
C ASP A 291 -10.76 -16.41 -5.43
N VAL A 292 -9.68 -16.10 -6.15
CA VAL A 292 -8.99 -17.08 -7.02
C VAL A 292 -8.40 -18.23 -6.20
N LEU A 293 -7.94 -17.95 -4.97
CA LEU A 293 -7.40 -18.97 -4.08
C LEU A 293 -8.51 -19.86 -3.52
N GLN A 294 -9.64 -19.25 -3.19
CA GLN A 294 -10.86 -19.91 -2.74
C GLN A 294 -11.49 -20.78 -3.84
N ASP A 295 -11.46 -20.34 -5.09
CA ASP A 295 -12.04 -21.02 -6.26
C ASP A 295 -11.17 -22.19 -6.78
N GLY A 296 -10.57 -22.96 -5.87
CA GLY A 296 -9.97 -24.26 -6.15
C GLY A 296 -8.45 -24.34 -6.17
N VAL A 297 -7.72 -23.21 -6.17
CA VAL A 297 -6.24 -23.24 -6.17
C VAL A 297 -5.68 -23.88 -4.89
N VAL A 298 -6.28 -23.60 -3.73
CA VAL A 298 -5.82 -24.23 -2.47
C VAL A 298 -6.01 -25.75 -2.51
N ASP A 299 -7.20 -26.21 -2.92
CA ASP A 299 -7.49 -27.64 -3.04
C ASP A 299 -6.55 -28.33 -4.01
N TRP A 300 -6.30 -27.70 -5.15
CA TRP A 300 -5.38 -28.20 -6.18
C TRP A 300 -3.92 -28.24 -5.68
N LEU A 301 -3.46 -27.25 -4.90
CA LEU A 301 -2.12 -27.26 -4.29
C LEU A 301 -1.94 -28.35 -3.23
N LEU A 302 -3.01 -28.73 -2.53
CA LEU A 302 -2.95 -29.62 -1.38
C LEU A 302 -3.22 -31.10 -1.72
N LYS A 303 -3.73 -31.40 -2.92
CA LYS A 303 -4.07 -32.75 -3.39
C LYS A 303 -3.10 -33.20 -4.47
N ASP A 304 -2.67 -34.46 -4.39
CA ASP A 304 -1.98 -35.12 -5.50
C ASP A 304 -3.01 -35.74 -6.43
N GLU A 305 -3.18 -35.12 -7.61
CA GLU A 305 -4.06 -35.59 -8.67
C GLU A 305 -3.28 -36.23 -9.83
N GLY A 306 -1.98 -36.51 -9.66
CA GLY A 306 -1.12 -37.08 -10.70
C GLY A 306 -0.78 -36.10 -11.84
N ASN A 307 -0.96 -34.79 -11.61
CA ASN A 307 -0.70 -33.72 -12.59
C ASN A 307 0.66 -33.01 -12.37
N GLY A 308 1.51 -33.54 -11.48
CA GLY A 308 2.80 -32.96 -11.10
C GLY A 308 2.76 -32.13 -9.82
N VAL A 309 1.58 -31.82 -9.27
CA VAL A 309 1.44 -31.24 -7.93
C VAL A 309 1.34 -32.37 -6.91
N THR A 310 2.33 -32.49 -6.04
CA THR A 310 2.45 -33.63 -5.11
C THR A 310 1.65 -33.46 -3.81
N GLY A 311 0.98 -32.32 -3.64
CA GLY A 311 0.39 -31.94 -2.36
C GLY A 311 1.41 -31.66 -1.24
N SER A 312 2.73 -31.71 -1.49
CA SER A 312 3.75 -31.48 -0.46
C SER A 312 3.98 -29.98 -0.19
N VAL A 313 2.89 -29.32 0.23
CA VAL A 313 2.79 -27.87 0.40
C VAL A 313 2.11 -27.56 1.73
N GLN A 314 2.55 -26.47 2.34
CA GLN A 314 1.89 -25.81 3.47
C GLN A 314 1.55 -24.36 3.10
N LEU A 315 0.41 -23.89 3.59
CA LEU A 315 -0.10 -22.57 3.26
C LEU A 315 -0.33 -21.74 4.52
N ILE A 316 0.13 -20.49 4.50
CA ILE A 316 -0.14 -19.50 5.54
C ILE A 316 -0.88 -18.32 4.91
N PHE A 317 -2.09 -18.07 5.35
CA PHE A 317 -2.87 -16.90 4.97
C PHE A 317 -2.98 -15.95 6.15
N MET A 318 -2.49 -14.72 6.01
CA MET A 318 -2.62 -13.68 7.02
C MET A 318 -3.27 -12.43 6.42
N GLY A 319 -4.40 -12.01 6.99
CA GLY A 319 -5.04 -10.79 6.52
C GLY A 319 -6.29 -10.38 7.27
N ASN A 320 -6.68 -9.12 7.06
CA ASN A 320 -7.95 -8.54 7.51
C ASN A 320 -8.78 -8.09 6.31
N GLY A 321 -10.11 -8.19 6.39
CA GLY A 321 -10.99 -7.67 5.35
C GLY A 321 -12.38 -8.26 5.41
N ASP A 322 -12.83 -8.80 4.29
CA ASP A 322 -14.16 -9.36 4.12
C ASP A 322 -14.45 -10.50 5.12
N ALA A 323 -15.63 -10.46 5.74
CA ALA A 323 -16.02 -11.42 6.76
C ALA A 323 -16.22 -12.84 6.19
N ASN A 324 -16.71 -12.97 4.96
CA ASN A 324 -16.87 -14.26 4.30
C ASN A 324 -15.51 -14.88 3.98
N LEU A 325 -14.56 -14.06 3.49
CA LEU A 325 -13.18 -14.52 3.26
C LEU A 325 -12.49 -14.90 4.57
N SER A 326 -12.72 -14.14 5.64
CA SER A 326 -12.20 -14.44 6.97
C SER A 326 -12.75 -15.76 7.52
N GLU A 327 -14.03 -16.05 7.28
CA GLU A 327 -14.65 -17.31 7.68
C GLU A 327 -14.16 -18.49 6.82
N TRP A 328 -13.98 -18.28 5.52
CA TRP A 328 -13.36 -19.25 4.63
C TRP A 328 -11.95 -19.64 5.11
N LEU A 329 -11.12 -18.68 5.55
CA LEU A 329 -9.79 -18.96 6.11
C LEU A 329 -9.83 -19.88 7.34
N LYS A 330 -10.81 -19.68 8.24
CA LYS A 330 -10.98 -20.56 9.40
C LYS A 330 -11.40 -21.97 8.98
N ASN A 331 -12.33 -22.07 8.03
CA ASN A 331 -12.84 -23.35 7.55
C ASN A 331 -11.74 -24.17 6.87
N ILE A 332 -10.89 -23.54 6.05
CA ILE A 332 -9.82 -24.25 5.34
C ILE A 332 -8.69 -24.69 6.26
N GLU A 333 -8.40 -23.93 7.34
CA GLU A 333 -7.50 -24.36 8.40
C GLU A 333 -8.03 -25.60 9.13
N ILE A 334 -9.33 -25.65 9.45
CA ILE A 334 -9.95 -26.82 10.07
C ILE A 334 -9.87 -28.04 9.14
N GLN A 335 -10.17 -27.84 7.86
CA GLN A 335 -10.15 -28.89 6.84
C GLN A 335 -8.75 -29.48 6.63
N TYR A 336 -7.71 -28.64 6.66
CA TYR A 336 -6.32 -29.02 6.38
C TYR A 336 -5.40 -28.78 7.58
N LYS A 337 -5.86 -29.17 8.77
CA LYS A 337 -5.15 -28.95 10.03
C LYS A 337 -3.71 -29.48 9.97
N GLY A 338 -2.75 -28.64 10.40
CA GLY A 338 -1.32 -28.95 10.35
C GLY A 338 -0.65 -28.72 8.99
N ARG A 339 -1.41 -28.34 7.96
CA ARG A 339 -0.90 -27.97 6.62
C ARG A 339 -1.32 -26.57 6.19
N VAL A 340 -2.44 -26.05 6.70
CA VAL A 340 -2.90 -24.69 6.44
C VAL A 340 -3.06 -23.93 7.75
N CYS A 341 -2.63 -22.66 7.76
CA CYS A 341 -2.89 -21.71 8.84
C CYS A 341 -3.63 -20.49 8.25
N GLY A 342 -4.82 -20.20 8.76
CA GLY A 342 -5.68 -19.09 8.35
C GLY A 342 -5.80 -18.05 9.47
N TYR A 343 -4.97 -17.02 9.43
CA TYR A 343 -4.98 -15.94 10.42
C TYR A 343 -5.82 -14.75 9.91
N ALA A 344 -7.07 -14.68 10.37
CA ALA A 344 -7.95 -13.51 10.19
C ALA A 344 -7.52 -12.40 11.17
N GLY A 345 -6.50 -11.65 10.77
CA GLY A 345 -5.78 -10.70 11.60
C GLY A 345 -4.58 -10.11 10.87
N PHE A 346 -3.90 -9.18 11.52
CA PHE A 346 -2.57 -8.75 11.09
C PHE A 346 -1.64 -8.65 12.30
N CYS A 347 -0.48 -9.28 12.20
CA CYS A 347 0.55 -9.20 13.23
C CYS A 347 1.92 -8.92 12.57
N PRO A 348 2.52 -7.73 12.81
CA PRO A 348 3.81 -7.37 12.21
C PRO A 348 4.94 -8.36 12.51
N LYS A 349 4.90 -9.00 13.69
CA LYS A 349 5.89 -10.04 14.05
C LYS A 349 5.73 -11.30 13.21
N ILE A 350 4.49 -11.73 12.97
CA ILE A 350 4.23 -12.90 12.12
C ILE A 350 4.59 -12.60 10.66
N GLU A 351 4.34 -11.37 10.18
CA GLU A 351 4.78 -10.96 8.85
C GLU A 351 6.29 -11.11 8.69
N ARG A 352 7.08 -10.61 9.64
CA ARG A 352 8.54 -10.79 9.67
C ARG A 352 8.94 -12.27 9.64
N TYR A 353 8.26 -13.12 10.42
CA TYR A 353 8.55 -14.55 10.43
C TYR A 353 8.21 -15.20 9.10
N MET A 354 7.10 -14.82 8.47
CA MET A 354 6.72 -15.29 7.13
C MET A 354 7.74 -14.89 6.08
N MET A 355 8.22 -13.63 6.10
CA MET A 355 9.26 -13.18 5.17
C MET A 355 10.55 -13.98 5.31
N ALA A 356 10.92 -14.39 6.53
CA ALA A 356 12.12 -15.19 6.77
C ALA A 356 11.93 -16.71 6.59
N GLY A 357 10.75 -17.24 6.89
CA GLY A 357 10.51 -18.68 6.97
C GLY A 357 9.80 -19.28 5.76
N CYS A 358 9.02 -18.49 4.99
CA CYS A 358 8.37 -19.00 3.78
C CYS A 358 9.36 -19.19 2.65
N ASP A 359 9.13 -20.21 1.83
CA ASP A 359 9.86 -20.45 0.59
C ASP A 359 9.31 -19.55 -0.54
N LEU A 360 7.98 -19.44 -0.60
CA LEU A 360 7.25 -18.63 -1.60
C LEU A 360 6.34 -17.60 -0.93
N LEU A 361 6.22 -16.43 -1.53
CA LEU A 361 5.20 -15.43 -1.18
C LEU A 361 4.24 -15.22 -2.35
N LEU A 362 2.96 -15.55 -2.15
CA LEU A 362 1.93 -15.46 -3.17
C LEU A 362 1.25 -14.08 -3.15
N MET A 363 1.20 -13.42 -4.32
CA MET A 363 0.58 -12.11 -4.50
C MET A 363 -0.27 -12.08 -5.78
N PRO A 364 -1.49 -12.66 -5.74
CA PRO A 364 -2.37 -12.78 -6.91
C PRO A 364 -3.21 -11.51 -7.16
N SER A 365 -2.69 -10.34 -6.78
CA SER A 365 -3.42 -9.08 -6.86
C SER A 365 -3.83 -8.75 -8.30
N ARG A 366 -5.07 -8.30 -8.48
CA ARG A 366 -5.57 -7.85 -9.79
C ARG A 366 -4.96 -6.52 -10.22
N TYR A 367 -4.73 -5.65 -9.24
CA TYR A 367 -3.90 -4.46 -9.37
C TYR A 367 -3.12 -4.29 -8.08
N GLU A 368 -1.82 -3.96 -8.16
CA GLU A 368 -0.99 -3.75 -6.98
C GLU A 368 -0.17 -2.48 -7.15
N PRO A 369 -0.60 -1.35 -6.58
CA PRO A 369 0.12 -0.12 -6.79
C PRO A 369 1.44 -0.16 -6.01
N CYS A 370 1.42 -0.62 -4.76
CA CYS A 370 2.55 -0.54 -3.86
C CYS A 370 3.31 -1.87 -3.79
N GLY A 371 4.55 -1.84 -4.24
CA GLY A 371 5.38 -3.03 -4.36
C GLY A 371 6.22 -3.43 -3.13
N ILE A 372 5.73 -3.18 -1.92
CA ILE A 372 6.55 -3.40 -0.71
C ILE A 372 6.72 -4.88 -0.35
N PRO A 373 5.66 -5.71 -0.23
CA PRO A 373 5.82 -7.06 0.28
C PRO A 373 6.75 -7.93 -0.57
N GLN A 374 6.75 -7.78 -1.90
CA GLN A 374 7.68 -8.53 -2.74
C GLN A 374 9.12 -8.05 -2.60
N MET A 375 9.37 -6.75 -2.39
CA MET A 375 10.74 -6.24 -2.19
C MET A 375 11.30 -6.78 -0.88
N VAL A 376 10.46 -6.85 0.16
CA VAL A 376 10.82 -7.50 1.42
C VAL A 376 11.08 -9.00 1.21
N ALA A 377 10.17 -9.72 0.55
CA ALA A 377 10.34 -11.15 0.28
C ALA A 377 11.66 -11.44 -0.45
N LEU A 378 11.97 -10.67 -1.49
CA LEU A 378 13.24 -10.75 -2.22
C LEU A 378 14.45 -10.55 -1.32
N THR A 379 14.38 -9.58 -0.40
CA THR A 379 15.47 -9.29 0.55
C THR A 379 15.73 -10.46 1.50
N TYR A 380 14.69 -11.22 1.86
CA TYR A 380 14.80 -12.41 2.70
C TYR A 380 14.99 -13.71 1.89
N GLY A 381 15.18 -13.61 0.57
CA GLY A 381 15.32 -14.77 -0.32
C GLY A 381 14.04 -15.63 -0.40
N THR A 382 12.87 -15.08 -0.11
CA THR A 382 11.57 -15.71 -0.29
C THR A 382 11.04 -15.33 -1.65
N LEU A 383 10.74 -16.32 -2.49
CA LEU A 383 10.48 -16.06 -3.90
C LEU A 383 9.04 -15.55 -4.09
N PRO A 384 8.84 -14.33 -4.61
CA PRO A 384 7.51 -13.82 -4.85
C PRO A 384 6.92 -14.48 -6.12
N VAL A 385 5.70 -15.01 -5.99
CA VAL A 385 4.87 -15.49 -7.10
C VAL A 385 3.73 -14.49 -7.28
N VAL A 386 3.81 -13.69 -8.34
CA VAL A 386 3.03 -12.46 -8.46
C VAL A 386 2.24 -12.40 -9.76
N HIS A 387 1.10 -11.72 -9.77
CA HIS A 387 0.47 -11.30 -11.02
C HIS A 387 1.20 -10.08 -11.60
N ALA A 388 1.42 -10.04 -12.91
CA ALA A 388 2.20 -8.99 -13.60
C ALA A 388 1.50 -7.62 -13.68
N THR A 389 1.26 -6.97 -12.54
CA THR A 389 0.53 -5.68 -12.45
C THR A 389 1.26 -4.64 -11.58
N GLY A 390 1.03 -3.37 -11.85
CA GLY A 390 1.45 -2.23 -11.05
C GLY A 390 2.93 -2.25 -10.71
N GLY A 391 3.24 -2.07 -9.42
CA GLY A 391 4.61 -2.10 -8.91
C GLY A 391 5.25 -3.49 -8.97
N LEU A 392 4.46 -4.58 -9.01
CA LEU A 392 4.99 -5.96 -9.08
C LEU A 392 5.77 -6.15 -10.38
N LYS A 393 5.21 -5.71 -11.51
CA LYS A 393 5.85 -5.82 -12.83
C LYS A 393 7.18 -5.07 -12.94
N ASP A 394 7.34 -3.97 -12.21
CA ASP A 394 8.59 -3.21 -12.19
C ASP A 394 9.65 -3.84 -11.26
N SER A 395 9.20 -4.44 -10.16
CA SER A 395 10.08 -4.95 -9.08
C SER A 395 10.47 -6.42 -9.21
N VAL A 396 9.70 -7.23 -9.95
CA VAL A 396 9.86 -8.69 -10.04
C VAL A 396 10.19 -9.05 -11.48
N LYS A 397 11.35 -9.68 -11.69
CA LYS A 397 11.76 -10.18 -13.01
C LYS A 397 11.34 -11.62 -13.17
N ASP A 398 10.74 -11.96 -14.30
CA ASP A 398 10.38 -13.33 -14.61
C ASP A 398 11.64 -14.15 -14.90
N ALA A 399 11.70 -15.37 -14.35
CA ALA A 399 12.79 -16.32 -14.56
C ALA A 399 12.95 -16.70 -16.05
N ARG A 400 11.87 -16.62 -16.84
CA ARG A 400 11.88 -16.93 -18.28
C ARG A 400 12.50 -15.82 -19.14
N ASP A 401 12.63 -14.61 -18.62
CA ASP A 401 13.16 -13.46 -19.38
C ASP A 401 14.71 -13.41 -19.35
N GLN A 402 15.39 -14.42 -18.80
CA GLN A 402 16.84 -14.48 -18.81
C GLN A 402 17.38 -15.09 -20.11
N ASP A 403 17.99 -14.25 -20.96
CA ASP A 403 19.04 -14.69 -21.87
C ASP A 403 20.24 -15.22 -21.04
N ALA A 404 20.81 -16.35 -21.47
CA ALA A 404 21.81 -17.16 -20.77
C ALA A 404 23.20 -16.51 -20.53
N SER A 405 23.31 -15.20 -20.36
CA SER A 405 24.59 -14.48 -20.26
C SER A 405 24.81 -13.67 -18.98
N HIS A 406 23.85 -13.59 -18.06
CA HIS A 406 24.04 -12.89 -16.78
C HIS A 406 23.45 -13.66 -15.61
N THR A 407 24.31 -14.31 -14.83
CA THR A 407 24.03 -14.77 -13.47
C THR A 407 23.71 -13.58 -12.57
N SER A 408 22.42 -13.20 -12.49
CA SER A 408 21.96 -12.17 -11.56
C SER A 408 20.96 -12.75 -10.55
N LYS A 409 21.19 -12.37 -9.29
CA LYS A 409 20.63 -12.86 -8.02
C LYS A 409 19.12 -12.60 -7.80
N SER A 410 18.28 -12.69 -8.83
CA SER A 410 16.83 -12.47 -8.68
C SER A 410 16.06 -13.34 -9.66
N MET A 411 15.73 -14.55 -9.24
CA MET A 411 14.86 -15.49 -9.96
C MET A 411 13.45 -15.39 -9.36
N CYS A 412 12.43 -15.09 -10.15
CA CYS A 412 11.03 -15.05 -9.70
C CYS A 412 10.07 -15.52 -10.79
N ILE A 413 8.81 -15.81 -10.44
CA ILE A 413 7.82 -16.31 -11.41
C ILE A 413 6.67 -15.31 -11.53
N SER A 414 6.44 -14.79 -12.74
CA SER A 414 5.31 -13.90 -13.04
C SER A 414 4.14 -14.68 -13.65
N LEU A 415 2.94 -14.49 -13.10
CA LEU A 415 1.70 -15.08 -13.59
C LEU A 415 1.03 -14.10 -14.57
N THR A 416 0.76 -14.55 -15.79
CA THR A 416 -0.24 -13.96 -16.70
C THR A 416 -1.53 -14.77 -16.58
N VAL A 417 -2.71 -14.17 -16.77
CA VAL A 417 -4.03 -14.80 -16.53
C VAL A 417 -4.24 -16.14 -17.27
N CYS A 418 -3.66 -16.33 -18.47
CA CYS A 418 -3.66 -17.62 -19.20
C CYS A 418 -2.62 -18.64 -18.70
N SER A 419 -1.64 -18.20 -17.92
CA SER A 419 -0.45 -18.96 -17.51
C SER A 419 -0.60 -19.64 -16.15
N VAL A 420 -1.67 -19.36 -15.39
CA VAL A 420 -1.93 -20.03 -14.09
C VAL A 420 -2.04 -21.55 -14.25
N MET A 421 -2.54 -22.03 -15.41
CA MET A 421 -2.57 -23.46 -15.76
C MET A 421 -1.25 -24.02 -16.33
N LEU A 422 -0.36 -23.16 -16.85
CA LEU A 422 0.81 -23.57 -17.65
C LEU A 422 2.15 -23.36 -16.93
N VAL A 423 2.23 -22.45 -15.96
CA VAL A 423 3.45 -22.11 -15.23
C VAL A 423 3.72 -23.12 -14.11
N MET A 424 2.69 -23.77 -13.58
CA MET A 424 2.84 -24.71 -12.46
C MET A 424 3.33 -26.10 -12.88
N THR A 425 3.26 -26.47 -14.17
CA THR A 425 3.94 -27.65 -14.72
C THR A 425 5.42 -27.39 -15.03
N GLY A 426 5.84 -26.12 -15.15
CA GLY A 426 7.22 -25.73 -15.53
C GLY A 426 8.20 -25.55 -14.36
N VAL A 427 7.73 -25.50 -13.12
CA VAL A 427 8.60 -25.35 -11.91
C VAL A 427 9.49 -26.60 -11.70
N TYR A 428 9.19 -27.70 -12.39
CA TYR A 428 9.89 -28.98 -12.22
C TYR A 428 11.32 -29.03 -12.81
N CYS A 429 11.64 -28.26 -13.85
CA CYS A 429 13.00 -28.28 -14.44
C CYS A 429 14.02 -27.49 -13.61
N CYS A 430 13.67 -26.28 -13.16
CA CYS A 430 14.67 -25.41 -12.51
C CYS A 430 15.04 -25.86 -11.08
N VAL A 431 14.10 -26.43 -10.32
CA VAL A 431 14.38 -26.86 -8.92
C VAL A 431 15.08 -28.22 -8.87
N SER A 432 14.88 -29.09 -9.86
CA SER A 432 15.56 -30.40 -9.92
C SER A 432 16.99 -30.32 -10.51
N GLU A 433 17.27 -29.37 -11.40
CA GLU A 433 18.62 -29.13 -11.93
C GLU A 433 19.54 -28.48 -10.87
N MET A 434 19.02 -27.57 -10.03
CA MET A 434 19.84 -26.95 -8.97
C MET A 434 20.27 -27.91 -7.84
N CYS A 435 19.47 -28.93 -7.53
CA CYS A 435 19.86 -29.96 -6.54
C CYS A 435 20.80 -31.03 -7.10
N SER A 436 20.82 -31.24 -8.44
CA SER A 436 21.69 -32.24 -9.06
C SER A 436 23.09 -31.70 -9.39
N GLU A 437 23.24 -30.40 -9.64
CA GLU A 437 24.57 -29.78 -9.86
C GLU A 437 25.42 -29.64 -8.58
N SER A 438 24.80 -29.58 -7.39
CA SER A 438 25.53 -29.60 -6.11
C SER A 438 26.13 -30.97 -5.75
N ALA A 439 25.69 -32.06 -6.38
CA ALA A 439 26.20 -33.42 -6.12
C ALA A 439 27.35 -33.82 -7.08
N ALA A 440 27.61 -33.05 -8.14
CA ALA A 440 28.63 -33.37 -9.15
C ALA A 440 29.99 -32.68 -8.93
N PHE A 441 30.14 -31.87 -7.88
CA PHE A 441 31.39 -31.15 -7.57
C PHE A 441 32.17 -31.68 -6.35
N VAL A 442 31.78 -32.85 -5.81
CA VAL A 442 32.56 -33.58 -4.81
C VAL A 442 32.76 -35.03 -5.27
N SER A 443 33.60 -35.21 -6.29
CA SER A 443 34.35 -36.45 -6.53
C SER A 443 35.62 -36.14 -7.34
#